data_AF-A0A8T4P4X7-F1
#
_entry.id   AF-A0A8T4P4X7-F1
#
_cell.length_a   1.000
_cell.length_b   1.000
_cell.length_c   1.000
_cell.angle_alpha   90.00
_cell.angle_beta   90.00
_cell.angle_gamma   90.00
#
_symmetry.space_group_name_H-M   'P 1'
#
loop_
_entity.id
_entity.type
_entity.pdbx_description
1 polymer ?
#
loop_
_entity_poly.entity_id
_entity_poly.type
_entity_poly.pdbx_seq_one_letter_code
_entity_poly.pdbx_strand_id
1 'polypeptide(L)'
;MERKPNVFEKIFLIVGLFIIIISYAFVHRMVIEEGIFSWIAIQTLFLWLILVVLIILTAANENTKEELKIVIKNQLDEVKLLRKEWRYKR
;
A
#
# COMPACT_ATOMS: atom_id res chain seq x y z
N MET A 1 18.95 -11.18 2.26
CA MET A 1 17.73 -11.43 3.05
C MET A 1 16.56 -11.30 2.10
N GLU A 2 15.89 -12.40 1.76
CA GLU A 2 14.73 -12.35 0.87
C GLU A 2 13.49 -11.88 1.63
N ARG A 3 12.85 -10.82 1.12
CA ARG A 3 11.61 -10.28 1.67
C ARG A 3 10.47 -11.25 1.34
N LYS A 4 9.84 -11.81 2.37
CA LYS A 4 8.63 -12.63 2.19
C LYS A 4 7.42 -11.70 2.20
N PRO A 5 6.52 -11.77 1.19
CA PRO A 5 5.33 -10.94 1.16
C PRO A 5 4.46 -11.22 2.38
N ASN A 6 4.13 -10.16 3.11
CA ASN A 6 3.36 -10.26 4.34
C ASN A 6 1.91 -10.66 4.04
N VAL A 7 1.26 -11.26 5.03
CA VAL A 7 -0.16 -11.62 4.97
C VAL A 7 -1.02 -10.40 4.66
N PHE A 8 -0.66 -9.23 5.23
CA PHE A 8 -1.34 -7.97 4.92
C PHE A 8 -1.25 -7.61 3.44
N GLU A 9 -0.06 -7.66 2.83
CA GLU A 9 0.11 -7.33 1.41
C GLU A 9 -0.71 -8.26 0.50
N LYS A 10 -0.74 -9.56 0.82
CA LYS A 10 -1.53 -10.54 0.05
C LYS A 10 -3.03 -10.26 0.15
N ILE A 11 -3.53 -9.98 1.35
CA ILE A 11 -4.94 -9.63 1.56
C ILE A 11 -5.25 -8.31 0.86
N PHE A 12 -4.39 -7.30 1.00
CA PHE A 12 -4.58 -5.99 0.40
C PHE A 12 -4.58 -6.05 -1.12
N LEU A 13 -3.72 -6.88 -1.73
CA LEU A 13 -3.72 -7.11 -3.18
C LEU A 13 -5.05 -7.71 -3.65
N ILE A 14 -5.55 -8.74 -2.96
CA ILE A 14 -6.81 -9.39 -3.33
C ILE A 14 -7.97 -8.40 -3.17
N VAL A 15 -8.08 -7.76 -2.00
CA VAL A 15 -9.16 -6.82 -1.69
C VAL A 15 -9.10 -5.59 -2.61
N GLY A 16 -7.91 -5.03 -2.84
CA GLY A 16 -7.70 -3.90 -3.75
C GLY A 16 -8.11 -4.24 -5.18
N LEU A 17 -7.76 -5.45 -5.67
CA LEU A 17 -8.19 -5.92 -6.98
C LEU A 17 -9.71 -6.04 -7.08
N PHE A 18 -10.36 -6.63 -6.07
CA PHE A 18 -11.83 -6.72 -6.01
C PHE A 18 -12.48 -5.35 -6.04
N ILE A 19 -11.98 -4.40 -5.24
CA ILE A 19 -12.50 -3.03 -5.22
C ILE A 19 -12.36 -2.38 -6.60
N ILE A 20 -11.22 -2.52 -7.27
CA ILE A 20 -10.99 -1.94 -8.61
C ILE A 20 -11.99 -2.51 -9.62
N ILE A 21 -12.17 -3.83 -9.66
CA ILE A 21 -13.08 -4.49 -10.61
C ILE A 21 -14.53 -4.07 -10.37
N ILE A 22 -14.99 -4.12 -9.12
CA ILE A 22 -16.37 -3.75 -8.77
C ILE A 22 -16.59 -2.27 -9.09
N SER A 23 -15.68 -1.40 -8.66
CA SER A 23 -15.82 0.03 -8.87
C SER A 23 -15.82 0.39 -10.35
N TYR A 24 -14.98 -0.27 -11.16
CA TYR A 24 -15.00 -0.11 -12.62
C TYR A 24 -16.36 -0.49 -13.21
N ALA A 25 -16.96 -1.62 -12.79
CA ALA A 25 -18.27 -2.03 -13.28
C ALA A 25 -19.36 -1.00 -12.96
N PHE A 26 -19.33 -0.42 -11.76
CA PHE A 26 -20.26 0.66 -11.37
C PHE A 26 -20.05 1.93 -12.20
N VAL A 27 -18.80 2.39 -12.34
CA VAL A 27 -18.46 3.58 -13.14
C VAL A 27 -18.88 3.37 -14.59
N HIS A 28 -18.56 2.23 -15.18
CA HIS A 28 -18.91 1.90 -16.56
C HIS A 28 -20.42 1.92 -16.78
N ARG A 29 -21.19 1.29 -15.89
CA ARG A 29 -22.65 1.29 -15.95
C ARG A 29 -23.21 2.71 -15.85
N MET A 30 -22.70 3.50 -14.91
CA MET A 30 -23.14 4.88 -14.70
C MET A 30 -22.84 5.78 -15.91
N VAL A 31 -21.68 5.60 -16.54
CA VAL A 31 -21.30 6.34 -17.76
C VAL A 31 -22.19 5.97 -18.94
N ILE A 32 -22.63 4.70 -19.06
CA ILE A 32 -23.57 4.28 -20.11
C ILE A 32 -24.98 4.84 -19.86
N GLU A 33 -25.45 4.83 -18.61
CA GLU A 33 -26.80 5.25 -18.26
C GLU A 33 -26.98 6.79 -18.31
N GLU A 34 -26.00 7.57 -17.83
CA GLU A 34 -26.10 9.03 -17.80
C GLU A 34 -25.37 9.75 -18.93
N GLY A 35 -24.49 9.06 -19.65
CA GLY A 35 -23.60 9.65 -20.65
C GLY A 35 -22.33 10.23 -20.04
N ILE A 36 -21.23 10.18 -20.79
CA ILE A 36 -19.87 10.50 -20.31
C ILE A 36 -19.69 11.98 -19.91
N PHE A 37 -20.53 12.87 -20.45
CA PHE A 37 -20.51 14.30 -20.16
C PHE A 37 -21.51 14.72 -19.07
N SER A 38 -22.22 13.76 -18.44
CA SER A 38 -22.98 14.06 -17.23
C SER A 38 -22.01 14.54 -16.15
N TRP A 39 -22.40 15.61 -15.45
CA TRP A 39 -21.65 16.12 -14.30
C TRP A 39 -21.42 15.02 -13.25
N ILE A 40 -22.42 14.16 -13.05
CA ILE A 40 -22.36 13.08 -12.08
C ILE A 40 -21.39 11.99 -12.54
N ALA A 41 -21.37 11.66 -13.85
CA ALA A 41 -20.42 10.70 -14.41
C ALA A 41 -18.97 11.18 -14.25
N ILE A 42 -18.70 12.47 -14.51
CA ILE A 42 -17.36 13.07 -14.35
C ILE A 42 -16.93 13.03 -12.88
N GLN A 43 -17.82 13.43 -11.96
CA GLN A 43 -17.54 13.38 -10.52
C GLN A 43 -17.24 11.96 -10.04
N THR A 44 -18.06 10.98 -10.42
CA THR A 44 -17.86 9.58 -10.05
C THR A 44 -16.54 9.03 -10.60
N LEU A 45 -16.20 9.35 -11.85
CA LEU A 45 -14.93 8.95 -12.46
C LEU A 45 -13.73 9.56 -11.71
N PHE A 46 -13.83 10.83 -11.34
CA PHE A 46 -12.78 11.50 -10.56
C PHE A 46 -12.59 10.88 -9.17
N LEU A 47 -13.68 10.60 -8.46
CA LEU A 47 -13.64 9.92 -7.17
C LEU A 47 -13.07 8.50 -7.28
N TRP A 48 -13.40 7.79 -8.36
CA TRP A 48 -12.83 6.47 -8.64
C TRP A 48 -11.31 6.53 -8.85
N LEU A 49 -10.81 7.50 -9.60
CA LEU A 49 -9.37 7.70 -9.76
C LEU A 49 -8.67 8.01 -8.42
N ILE A 50 -9.28 8.86 -7.58
CA ILE A 50 -8.77 9.13 -6.22
C ILE A 50 -8.70 7.83 -5.40
N LEU A 51 -9.75 7.00 -5.45
CA LEU A 51 -9.78 5.73 -4.74
C LEU A 51 -8.63 4.81 -5.19
N VAL A 52 -8.39 4.71 -6.50
CA VAL A 52 -7.27 3.92 -7.05
C VAL A 52 -5.92 4.43 -6.52
N VAL A 53 -5.72 5.76 -6.51
CA VAL A 53 -4.50 6.37 -5.96
C VAL A 53 -4.34 6.07 -4.47
N LEU A 54 -5.41 6.15 -3.68
CA LEU A 54 -5.37 5.85 -2.25
C LEU A 54 -5.02 4.39 -1.98
N ILE A 55 -5.53 3.45 -2.79
CA ILE A 55 -5.19 2.04 -2.69
C ILE A 55 -3.68 1.84 -2.94
N ILE A 56 -3.15 2.45 -4.00
CA ILE A 56 -1.72 2.37 -4.35
C ILE A 56 -0.86 2.99 -3.23
N LEU A 57 -1.22 4.16 -2.73
CA LEU A 57 -0.49 4.83 -1.64
C LEU A 57 -0.48 4.00 -0.36
N THR A 58 -1.60 3.34 -0.04
CA THR A 58 -1.70 2.47 1.13
C THR A 58 -0.77 1.26 1.01
N ALA A 59 -0.73 0.62 -0.16
CA ALA A 59 0.20 -0.48 -0.43
C ALA A 59 1.66 -0.03 -0.34
N ALA A 60 2.00 1.11 -0.93
CA ALA A 60 3.35 1.67 -0.89
C ALA A 60 3.79 1.99 0.56
N ASN A 61 2.89 2.59 1.35
CA ASN A 61 3.17 2.96 2.73
C ASN A 61 3.41 1.73 3.62
N GLU A 62 2.65 0.65 3.46
CA GLU A 62 2.89 -0.57 4.22
C GLU A 62 4.25 -1.20 3.83
N ASN A 63 4.60 -1.22 2.55
CA ASN A 63 5.92 -1.68 2.12
C ASN A 63 7.05 -0.86 2.77
N THR A 64 6.96 0.47 2.73
CA THR A 64 7.96 1.36 3.35
C THR A 64 8.08 1.13 4.86
N LYS A 65 6.96 0.88 5.54
CA LYS A 65 6.94 0.59 6.98
C LYS A 65 7.65 -0.73 7.31
N GLU A 66 7.50 -1.76 6.49
CA GLU A 66 8.22 -3.02 6.67
C GLU A 66 9.73 -2.86 6.45
N GLU A 67 10.12 -2.15 5.39
CA GLU A 67 11.53 -1.85 5.12
C GLU A 67 12.15 -1.08 6.29
N LEU A 68 11.45 -0.05 6.79
CA LEU A 68 11.92 0.74 7.92
C LEU A 68 12.09 -0.12 9.19
N LYS A 69 11.19 -1.07 9.44
CA LYS A 69 11.30 -2.00 10.57
C LYS A 69 12.56 -2.87 10.48
N ILE A 70 12.92 -3.32 9.28
CA ILE A 70 14.15 -4.10 9.04
C ILE A 70 15.38 -3.23 9.30
N VAL A 71 15.40 -1.99 8.78
CA VAL A 71 16.50 -1.05 8.99
C VAL A 71 16.71 -0.77 10.49
N ILE A 72 15.64 -0.48 11.22
CA ILE A 72 15.70 -0.24 12.69
C ILE A 72 16.26 -1.47 13.41
N LYS A 73 15.80 -2.68 13.05
CA LYS A 73 16.29 -3.92 13.67
C LYS A 73 17.79 -4.09 13.45
N ASN A 74 18.27 -3.88 12.22
CA ASN A 74 19.68 -4.01 11.89
C ASN A 74 20.54 -2.99 12.67
N GLN A 75 20.10 -1.72 12.73
CA GLN A 75 20.77 -0.69 13.54
C GLN A 75 20.84 -1.06 15.03
N LEU A 76 19.76 -1.63 15.56
CA LEU A 76 19.68 -1.99 16.98
C LEU A 76 20.59 -3.19 17.32
N ASP A 77 20.73 -4.14 16.40
CA ASP A 77 21.65 -5.27 16.54
C ASP A 77 23.12 -4.83 16.40
N GLU A 78 23.41 -3.87 15.52
CA GLU A 78 24.73 -3.25 15.39
C GLU A 78 25.14 -2.50 16.67
N VAL A 79 24.25 -1.68 17.23
CA VAL A 79 24.50 -0.97 18.51
C VAL A 79 24.72 -1.96 19.66
N LYS A 80 24.00 -3.08 19.69
CA LYS A 80 24.20 -4.13 20.70
C LYS A 80 25.58 -4.79 20.56
N LEU A 81 26.04 -5.08 19.34
CA LEU A 81 27.37 -5.63 19.07
C LEU A 81 28.46 -4.67 19.55
N LEU A 82 28.40 -3.40 19.14
CA LEU A 82 29.35 -2.37 19.57
C LEU A 82 29.40 -2.25 21.10
N ARG A 83 28.24 -2.29 21.78
CA ARG A 83 28.18 -2.27 23.25
C ARG A 83 28.82 -3.49 23.90
N LYS A 84 28.74 -4.68 23.28
CA LYS A 84 29.39 -5.89 23.79
C LYS A 84 30.91 -5.78 23.65
N GLU A 85 31.40 -5.35 22.49
CA GLU A 85 32.83 -5.15 22.24
C GLU A 85 33.44 -4.13 23.20
N TRP A 86 32.74 -3.01 23.43
CA TRP A 86 33.21 -1.97 24.35
C TRP A 86 33.30 -2.46 25.79
N ARG A 87 32.37 -3.34 26.22
CA ARG A 87 32.43 -3.98 27.55
C ARG A 87 33.52 -5.03 27.68
N TYR A 88 33.90 -5.69 26.60
CA TYR A 88 34.95 -6.71 26.62
C TYR A 88 36.36 -6.10 26.61
N LYS A 89 36.51 -4.88 26.06
CA LYS A 89 37.78 -4.14 26.03
C LYS A 89 38.13 -3.42 27.36
N ARG A 90 37.25 -3.45 28.35
CA ARG A 90 37.42 -2.76 29.64
C ARG A 90 37.57 -3.78 30.75
#